data_AF-A0AA40CI36-F1
#
_entry.id   AF-A0AA40CI36-F1
#
_cell.length_a   1.000
_cell.length_b   1.000
_cell.length_c   1.000
_cell.angle_alpha   90.00
_cell.angle_beta   90.00
_cell.angle_gamma   90.00
#
_symmetry.space_group_name_H-M   'P 1'
#
loop_
_entity.id
_entity.type
_entity.pdbx_description
1 polymer ?
#
loop_
_entity_poly.entity_id
_entity_poly.type
_entity_poly.pdbx_seq_one_letter_code
_entity_poly.pdbx_strand_id
1 'polypeptide(L)'
;MRTSGARSFVDSPVFRVNTAFGGNGEFVETTKSNRAGLFPDRIPGKTGGGCVDGGPFANMTVNLGPGKSVAHNPRCLTRDFAPELAAATLNSDVVEWTLSAETFVQFDVRVQGASMAVSDIKYGAGGHLALGGDAGEIGNIYSSPADPLFYLHYANIDRLWDKWQRGILLYLGTLPMKYFFSLLFLASGGISGEWAPRFAR
;
A
#
# COMPACT_ATOMS: atom_id res chain seq x y z
N MET A 1 -1.89 18.06 -0.89
CA MET A 1 -2.76 18.23 -2.08
C MET A 1 -4.14 17.74 -1.70
N ARG A 2 -5.13 18.65 -1.66
CA ARG A 2 -6.54 18.36 -1.39
C ARG A 2 -7.28 18.25 -2.73
N THR A 3 -7.29 17.08 -3.33
CA THR A 3 -8.19 16.70 -4.43
C THR A 3 -8.33 15.19 -4.40
N SER A 4 -9.31 14.67 -3.68
CA SER A 4 -9.61 13.23 -3.59
C SER A 4 -10.92 12.96 -4.31
N GLY A 5 -10.86 12.85 -5.62
CA GLY A 5 -11.98 12.40 -6.45
C GLY A 5 -11.54 11.32 -7.42
N ALA A 6 -12.48 10.49 -7.85
CA ALA A 6 -12.26 9.43 -8.84
C ALA A 6 -11.55 9.97 -10.10
N ARG A 7 -11.94 11.17 -10.54
CA ARG A 7 -11.32 11.86 -11.69
C ARG A 7 -9.87 12.24 -11.45
N SER A 8 -9.52 12.74 -10.26
CA SER A 8 -8.13 13.13 -9.96
C SER A 8 -7.18 11.93 -9.91
N PHE A 9 -7.71 10.73 -9.62
CA PHE A 9 -6.93 9.50 -9.69
C PHE A 9 -6.52 9.20 -11.14
N VAL A 10 -7.48 9.10 -12.06
CA VAL A 10 -7.18 8.77 -13.47
C VAL A 10 -6.33 9.84 -14.17
N ASP A 11 -6.47 11.11 -13.76
CA ASP A 11 -5.68 12.23 -14.30
C ASP A 11 -4.26 12.35 -13.68
N SER A 12 -3.89 11.42 -12.78
CA SER A 12 -2.60 11.47 -12.08
C SER A 12 -1.43 11.52 -13.07
N PRO A 13 -0.43 12.39 -12.84
CA PRO A 13 0.72 12.50 -13.73
C PRO A 13 1.55 11.21 -13.82
N VAL A 14 1.43 10.31 -12.85
CA VAL A 14 2.10 9.00 -12.87
C VAL A 14 1.60 8.10 -14.00
N PHE A 15 0.37 8.33 -14.49
CA PHE A 15 -0.24 7.56 -15.58
C PHE A 15 -0.03 8.18 -16.96
N ARG A 16 0.78 9.25 -17.08
CA ARG A 16 1.08 9.87 -18.37
C ARG A 16 1.83 8.90 -19.28
N VAL A 17 1.34 8.78 -20.50
CA VAL A 17 1.85 7.87 -21.54
C VAL A 17 3.31 8.19 -21.91
N ASN A 18 3.67 9.45 -22.13
CA ASN A 18 5.00 9.79 -22.69
C ASN A 18 6.08 10.06 -21.64
N THR A 19 5.70 10.34 -20.40
CA THR A 19 6.63 10.87 -19.37
C THR A 19 6.62 10.07 -18.08
N ALA A 20 5.81 9.01 -17.98
CA ALA A 20 5.62 8.26 -16.75
C ALA A 20 5.31 6.78 -17.05
N PHE A 21 4.40 6.16 -16.29
CA PHE A 21 4.26 4.69 -16.23
C PHE A 21 3.18 4.12 -17.15
N GLY A 22 2.61 4.94 -18.04
CA GLY A 22 1.47 4.52 -18.88
C GLY A 22 0.16 4.44 -18.08
N GLY A 23 -0.93 4.35 -18.82
CA GLY A 23 -2.29 4.46 -18.29
C GLY A 23 -2.91 3.12 -17.89
N ASN A 24 -4.23 3.09 -18.01
CA ASN A 24 -5.06 1.91 -17.79
C ASN A 24 -4.90 0.89 -18.94
N GLY A 25 -5.44 -0.31 -18.75
CA GLY A 25 -5.64 -1.27 -19.84
C GLY A 25 -7.00 -1.11 -20.51
N GLU A 26 -7.17 -1.76 -21.67
CA GLU A 26 -8.47 -1.87 -22.34
C GLU A 26 -9.54 -2.43 -21.39
N PHE A 27 -10.79 -1.97 -21.51
CA PHE A 27 -11.88 -2.47 -20.67
C PHE A 27 -12.17 -3.96 -20.95
N VAL A 28 -12.18 -4.77 -19.89
CA VAL A 28 -12.54 -6.19 -19.95
C VAL A 28 -13.62 -6.49 -18.91
N GLU A 29 -14.74 -7.02 -19.41
CA GLU A 29 -15.88 -7.44 -18.59
C GLU A 29 -15.54 -8.72 -17.81
N THR A 30 -15.36 -8.59 -16.49
CA THR A 30 -14.95 -9.70 -15.60
C THR A 30 -16.09 -10.27 -14.76
N THR A 31 -17.33 -9.80 -14.90
CA THR A 31 -18.49 -10.29 -14.12
C THR A 31 -18.65 -11.80 -14.16
N LYS A 32 -18.36 -12.43 -15.30
CA LYS A 32 -18.43 -13.89 -15.50
C LYS A 32 -17.06 -14.59 -15.44
N SER A 33 -15.98 -13.87 -15.12
CA SER A 33 -14.64 -14.44 -15.19
C SER A 33 -14.31 -15.29 -13.96
N ASN A 34 -13.72 -16.46 -14.14
CA ASN A 34 -13.15 -17.23 -13.01
C ASN A 34 -11.77 -16.70 -12.59
N ARG A 35 -11.41 -15.47 -12.98
CA ARG A 35 -10.21 -14.81 -12.48
C ARG A 35 -10.46 -14.53 -11.00
N ALA A 36 -10.03 -15.48 -10.18
CA ALA A 36 -10.03 -15.39 -8.74
C ALA A 36 -8.97 -14.34 -8.38
N GLY A 37 -9.41 -13.11 -8.14
CA GLY A 37 -8.71 -12.24 -7.21
C GLY A 37 -8.69 -12.92 -5.83
N LEU A 38 -7.76 -12.50 -4.97
CA LEU A 38 -7.73 -12.97 -3.58
C LEU A 38 -8.90 -12.43 -2.75
N PHE A 39 -9.54 -11.38 -3.25
CA PHE A 39 -10.71 -10.79 -2.64
C PHE A 39 -11.95 -11.55 -3.14
N PRO A 40 -12.77 -12.10 -2.22
CA PRO A 40 -13.98 -12.84 -2.59
C PRO A 40 -15.01 -11.94 -3.29
N ASP A 41 -14.96 -10.64 -3.01
CA ASP A 41 -15.81 -9.62 -3.60
C ASP A 41 -15.14 -8.99 -4.82
N ARG A 42 -15.93 -8.75 -5.87
CA ARG A 42 -15.52 -8.01 -7.08
C ARG A 42 -15.25 -6.56 -6.76
N ILE A 43 -14.28 -5.95 -7.45
CA ILE A 43 -14.02 -4.52 -7.34
C ILE A 43 -15.00 -3.75 -8.23
N PRO A 44 -15.92 -2.94 -7.66
CA PRO A 44 -16.88 -2.18 -8.44
C PRO A 44 -16.24 -0.96 -9.12
N GLY A 45 -16.89 -0.46 -10.19
CA GLY A 45 -16.52 0.81 -10.82
C GLY A 45 -15.17 0.78 -11.55
N LYS A 46 -14.67 -0.40 -11.89
CA LYS A 46 -13.44 -0.58 -12.64
C LYS A 46 -13.62 -0.24 -14.13
N THR A 47 -12.54 0.15 -14.78
CA THR A 47 -12.57 0.77 -16.11
C THR A 47 -11.57 0.16 -17.09
N GLY A 48 -10.84 -0.90 -16.71
CA GLY A 48 -9.87 -1.58 -17.56
C GLY A 48 -10.01 -3.10 -17.48
N GLY A 49 -8.87 -3.80 -17.39
CA GLY A 49 -8.77 -5.25 -17.25
C GLY A 49 -7.97 -5.96 -18.34
N GLY A 50 -7.70 -5.26 -19.44
CA GLY A 50 -6.89 -5.69 -20.58
C GLY A 50 -5.44 -5.22 -20.49
N CYS A 51 -4.71 -5.40 -21.59
CA CYS A 51 -3.32 -4.98 -21.72
C CYS A 51 -3.21 -3.45 -21.65
N VAL A 52 -2.14 -2.95 -21.02
CA VAL A 52 -1.70 -1.56 -21.18
C VAL A 52 -1.25 -1.38 -22.63
N ASP A 53 -1.83 -0.41 -23.33
CA ASP A 53 -1.62 -0.19 -24.77
C ASP A 53 -0.72 1.04 -25.08
N GLY A 54 -0.37 1.83 -24.05
CA GLY A 54 0.42 3.05 -24.19
C GLY A 54 1.51 3.24 -23.14
N GLY A 55 2.60 3.90 -23.56
CA GLY A 55 3.69 4.34 -22.71
C GLY A 55 4.84 3.35 -22.60
N PRO A 56 5.82 3.58 -21.69
CA PRO A 56 7.07 2.81 -21.67
C PRO A 56 6.90 1.32 -21.40
N PHE A 57 5.74 0.92 -20.85
CA PHE A 57 5.45 -0.46 -20.45
C PHE A 57 4.39 -1.15 -21.31
N ALA A 58 3.93 -0.54 -22.41
CA ALA A 58 2.93 -1.15 -23.29
C ALA A 58 3.40 -2.50 -23.88
N ASN A 59 4.69 -2.60 -24.22
CA ASN A 59 5.31 -3.81 -24.77
C ASN A 59 6.06 -4.63 -23.70
N MET A 60 5.79 -4.39 -22.42
CA MET A 60 6.40 -5.16 -21.34
C MET A 60 5.79 -6.56 -21.27
N THR A 61 6.65 -7.59 -21.21
CA THR A 61 6.23 -8.96 -20.98
C THR A 61 6.32 -9.31 -19.49
N VAL A 62 5.17 -9.64 -18.89
CA VAL A 62 5.08 -10.28 -17.58
C VAL A 62 5.30 -11.79 -17.76
N ASN A 63 6.33 -12.35 -17.13
CA ASN A 63 6.77 -13.72 -17.38
C ASN A 63 6.35 -14.76 -16.33
N LEU A 64 5.89 -14.32 -15.15
CA LEU A 64 5.55 -15.18 -14.00
C LEU A 64 4.13 -14.91 -13.53
N GLY A 65 3.58 -15.79 -12.69
CA GLY A 65 2.19 -15.70 -12.24
C GLY A 65 1.18 -16.09 -13.33
N PRO A 66 -0.11 -15.75 -13.17
CA PRO A 66 -0.66 -15.04 -12.01
C PRO A 66 -0.60 -15.88 -10.72
N GLY A 67 -0.68 -15.21 -9.58
CA GLY A 67 -0.70 -15.87 -8.26
C GLY A 67 0.65 -16.46 -7.89
N LYS A 68 0.64 -17.59 -7.17
CA LYS A 68 1.86 -18.26 -6.66
C LYS A 68 2.68 -18.97 -7.74
N SER A 69 2.22 -18.99 -9.00
CA SER A 69 2.89 -19.73 -10.07
C SER A 69 4.23 -19.10 -10.43
N VAL A 70 5.28 -19.92 -10.38
CA VAL A 70 6.63 -19.57 -10.85
C VAL A 70 6.94 -20.16 -12.23
N ALA A 71 5.96 -20.79 -12.88
CA ALA A 71 6.11 -21.29 -14.24
C ALA A 71 6.19 -20.12 -15.23
N HIS A 72 6.97 -20.31 -16.31
CA HIS A 72 7.04 -19.33 -17.38
C HIS A 72 5.67 -19.18 -18.06
N ASN A 73 5.13 -17.96 -18.03
CA ASN A 73 3.81 -17.61 -18.55
C ASN A 73 3.83 -16.18 -19.13
N PRO A 74 4.42 -15.98 -20.32
CA PRO A 74 4.57 -14.68 -20.94
C PRO A 74 3.21 -14.09 -21.35
N ARG A 75 2.93 -12.87 -20.89
CA ARG A 75 1.72 -12.10 -21.22
C ARG A 75 2.01 -10.59 -21.16
N CYS A 76 1.12 -9.77 -21.69
CA CYS A 76 1.19 -8.32 -21.52
C CYS A 76 0.98 -7.90 -20.05
N LEU A 77 1.44 -6.72 -19.69
CA LEU A 77 1.03 -6.06 -18.44
C LEU A 77 -0.45 -5.64 -18.53
N THR A 78 -1.27 -6.06 -17.56
CA THR A 78 -2.69 -5.66 -17.48
C THR A 78 -2.93 -4.67 -16.33
N ARG A 79 -3.86 -3.73 -16.53
CA ARG A 79 -4.33 -2.78 -15.50
C ARG A 79 -5.83 -2.61 -15.57
N ASP A 80 -6.46 -2.42 -14.42
CA ASP A 80 -7.92 -2.38 -14.28
C ASP A 80 -8.30 -1.30 -13.27
N PHE A 81 -8.12 -0.03 -13.66
CA PHE A 81 -8.30 1.10 -12.77
C PHE A 81 -9.71 1.12 -12.17
N ALA A 82 -9.79 1.25 -10.85
CA ALA A 82 -11.01 1.38 -10.04
C ALA A 82 -11.01 2.74 -9.32
N PRO A 83 -11.43 3.83 -10.01
CA PRO A 83 -11.28 5.19 -9.51
C PRO A 83 -12.06 5.48 -8.23
N GLU A 84 -13.21 4.83 -8.03
CA GLU A 84 -14.02 5.03 -6.82
C GLU A 84 -13.39 4.37 -5.59
N LEU A 85 -12.76 3.21 -5.76
CA LEU A 85 -11.96 2.61 -4.71
C LEU A 85 -10.75 3.48 -4.36
N ALA A 86 -10.11 4.07 -5.37
CA ALA A 86 -9.03 5.03 -5.18
C ALA A 86 -9.49 6.23 -4.34
N ALA A 87 -10.63 6.83 -4.69
CA ALA A 87 -11.17 7.98 -3.96
C ALA A 87 -11.50 7.62 -2.49
N ALA A 88 -12.05 6.43 -2.26
CA ALA A 88 -12.41 5.95 -0.93
C ALA A 88 -11.20 5.65 -0.04
N THR A 89 -10.08 5.16 -0.61
CA THR A 89 -8.96 4.59 0.17
C THR A 89 -7.65 5.38 0.09
N LEU A 90 -7.46 6.22 -0.93
CA LEU A 90 -6.22 6.95 -1.23
C LEU A 90 -6.36 8.46 -1.03
N ASN A 91 -6.97 8.86 0.09
CA ASN A 91 -7.19 10.26 0.44
C ASN A 91 -6.44 10.68 1.71
N SER A 92 -6.40 11.99 1.97
CA SER A 92 -5.69 12.55 3.13
C SER A 92 -6.22 12.06 4.46
N ASP A 93 -7.52 11.81 4.55
CA ASP A 93 -8.18 11.47 5.81
C ASP A 93 -7.79 10.06 6.24
N VAL A 94 -7.71 9.12 5.29
CA VAL A 94 -7.15 7.78 5.53
C VAL A 94 -5.69 7.87 5.96
N VAL A 95 -4.88 8.70 5.30
CA VAL A 95 -3.46 8.88 5.66
C VAL A 95 -3.30 9.46 7.07
N GLU A 96 -4.09 10.49 7.43
CA GLU A 96 -4.07 11.09 8.75
C GLU A 96 -4.52 10.11 9.84
N TRP A 97 -5.58 9.34 9.54
CA TRP A 97 -6.02 8.26 10.41
C TRP A 97 -4.94 7.19 10.56
N THR A 98 -4.25 6.76 9.51
CA THR A 98 -3.14 5.80 9.64
C THR A 98 -1.99 6.35 10.48
N LEU A 99 -1.58 7.61 10.27
CA LEU A 99 -0.47 8.23 10.98
C LEU A 99 -0.76 8.51 12.47
N SER A 100 -2.03 8.55 12.88
CA SER A 100 -2.42 8.69 14.30
C SER A 100 -2.40 7.37 15.08
N ALA A 101 -1.84 6.29 14.52
CA ALA A 101 -1.68 5.04 15.24
C ALA A 101 -0.69 5.16 16.41
N GLU A 102 -1.01 4.59 17.56
CA GLU A 102 -0.19 4.65 18.78
C GLU A 102 0.81 3.50 18.87
N THR A 103 0.52 2.38 18.20
CA THR A 103 1.35 1.17 18.21
C THR A 103 1.63 0.69 16.81
N PHE A 104 2.71 -0.08 16.64
CA PHE A 104 3.04 -0.69 15.36
C PHE A 104 1.91 -1.57 14.83
N VAL A 105 1.31 -2.40 15.69
CA VAL A 105 0.19 -3.29 15.30
C VAL A 105 -0.99 -2.48 14.79
N GLN A 106 -1.30 -1.36 15.46
CA GLN A 106 -2.37 -0.48 15.01
C GLN A 106 -2.01 0.18 13.67
N PHE A 107 -0.78 0.67 13.51
CA PHE A 107 -0.32 1.25 12.25
C PHE A 107 -0.45 0.23 11.11
N ASP A 108 0.04 -0.98 11.32
CA ASP A 108 0.02 -2.08 10.36
C ASP A 108 -1.39 -2.46 9.90
N VAL A 109 -2.33 -2.62 10.85
CA VAL A 109 -3.75 -2.88 10.52
C VAL A 109 -4.37 -1.69 9.77
N ARG A 110 -4.02 -0.45 10.12
CA ARG A 110 -4.49 0.74 9.39
C ARG A 110 -3.85 0.89 8.01
N VAL A 111 -2.74 0.22 7.73
CA VAL A 111 -2.09 0.14 6.42
C VAL A 111 -2.77 -0.92 5.55
N GLN A 112 -2.85 -2.14 6.07
CA GLN A 112 -3.21 -3.33 5.30
C GLN A 112 -4.73 -3.58 5.24
N GLY A 113 -5.45 -3.27 6.33
CA GLY A 113 -6.80 -3.78 6.60
C GLY A 113 -6.78 -4.94 7.59
N ALA A 114 -7.86 -5.14 8.34
CA ALA A 114 -7.99 -6.22 9.32
C ALA A 114 -8.56 -7.53 8.70
N SER A 115 -9.06 -7.44 7.46
CA SER A 115 -9.70 -8.52 6.73
C SER A 115 -9.53 -8.36 5.22
N MET A 116 -9.85 -9.41 4.47
CA MET A 116 -9.85 -9.40 3.00
C MET A 116 -11.19 -8.97 2.40
N ALA A 117 -12.05 -8.28 3.17
CA ALA A 117 -13.31 -7.74 2.66
C ALA A 117 -13.03 -6.40 1.93
N VAL A 118 -13.75 -6.14 0.83
CA VAL A 118 -13.60 -4.88 0.09
C VAL A 118 -13.93 -3.67 0.97
N SER A 119 -14.90 -3.81 1.87
CA SER A 119 -15.27 -2.79 2.85
C SER A 119 -14.17 -2.45 3.88
N ASP A 120 -13.17 -3.32 4.03
CA ASP A 120 -12.08 -3.15 4.98
C ASP A 120 -10.74 -2.78 4.31
N ILE A 121 -10.73 -2.58 2.99
CA ILE A 121 -9.55 -2.10 2.27
C ILE A 121 -9.10 -0.75 2.83
N LYS A 122 -7.84 -0.69 3.24
CA LYS A 122 -7.14 0.54 3.64
C LYS A 122 -6.11 0.92 2.59
N TYR A 123 -5.28 1.93 2.85
CA TYR A 123 -4.47 2.54 1.79
C TYR A 123 -3.47 1.58 1.12
N GLY A 124 -2.95 0.57 1.83
CA GLY A 124 -2.04 -0.44 1.28
C GLY A 124 -2.74 -1.31 0.23
N ALA A 125 -3.72 -2.10 0.65
CA ALA A 125 -4.54 -2.88 -0.29
C ALA A 125 -5.27 -1.99 -1.32
N GLY A 126 -5.63 -0.77 -0.93
CA GLY A 126 -6.28 0.23 -1.78
C GLY A 126 -5.41 0.66 -2.96
N GLY A 127 -4.10 0.83 -2.76
CA GLY A 127 -3.18 1.16 -3.86
C GLY A 127 -3.07 0.04 -4.87
N HIS A 128 -2.96 -1.20 -4.39
CA HIS A 128 -2.98 -2.39 -5.26
C HIS A 128 -4.28 -2.51 -6.04
N LEU A 129 -5.42 -2.47 -5.37
CA LEU A 129 -6.72 -2.77 -5.98
C LEU A 129 -7.30 -1.60 -6.76
N ALA A 130 -6.97 -0.35 -6.43
CA ALA A 130 -7.35 0.81 -7.23
C ALA A 130 -6.71 0.79 -8.63
N LEU A 131 -5.51 0.21 -8.75
CA LEU A 131 -4.79 0.06 -10.02
C LEU A 131 -5.10 -1.29 -10.69
N GLY A 132 -5.27 -2.32 -9.87
CA GLY A 132 -5.37 -3.71 -10.29
C GLY A 132 -6.79 -4.22 -10.50
N GLY A 133 -7.83 -3.58 -9.95
CA GLY A 133 -9.21 -4.01 -10.06
C GLY A 133 -9.37 -5.52 -9.89
N ASP A 134 -10.07 -6.17 -10.83
CA ASP A 134 -10.24 -7.62 -10.84
C ASP A 134 -9.14 -8.35 -11.65
N ALA A 135 -8.50 -7.67 -12.59
CA ALA A 135 -7.75 -8.31 -13.68
C ALA A 135 -6.36 -7.71 -13.95
N GLY A 136 -6.00 -6.61 -13.28
CA GLY A 136 -4.70 -5.96 -13.37
C GLY A 136 -3.64 -6.65 -12.51
N GLU A 137 -2.40 -6.64 -13.01
CA GLU A 137 -1.30 -7.43 -12.43
C GLU A 137 -0.94 -6.98 -11.01
N ILE A 138 -0.91 -5.66 -10.76
CA ILE A 138 -0.62 -5.10 -9.43
C ILE A 138 -1.65 -5.48 -8.35
N GLY A 139 -2.86 -5.88 -8.74
CA GLY A 139 -3.89 -6.39 -7.82
C GLY A 139 -3.60 -7.81 -7.32
N ASN A 140 -2.62 -8.52 -7.90
CA ASN A 140 -2.26 -9.86 -7.49
C ASN A 140 -1.25 -9.85 -6.33
N ILE A 141 -1.60 -10.35 -5.14
CA ILE A 141 -0.70 -10.24 -3.97
C ILE A 141 0.67 -10.92 -4.17
N TYR A 142 0.74 -11.94 -5.04
CA TYR A 142 1.95 -12.73 -5.25
C TYR A 142 2.79 -12.20 -6.41
N SER A 143 2.13 -11.75 -7.49
CA SER A 143 2.80 -11.29 -8.70
C SER A 143 2.71 -9.78 -8.95
N SER A 144 2.17 -9.00 -8.00
CA SER A 144 2.07 -7.55 -8.08
C SER A 144 3.37 -6.79 -8.39
N PRO A 145 4.58 -7.25 -7.99
CA PRO A 145 5.83 -6.60 -8.38
C PRO A 145 6.09 -6.59 -9.91
N ALA A 146 5.34 -7.37 -10.69
CA ALA A 146 5.44 -7.34 -12.14
C ALA A 146 4.87 -6.06 -12.76
N ASP A 147 4.03 -5.28 -12.07
CA ASP A 147 3.70 -3.92 -12.49
C ASP A 147 4.73 -2.94 -11.89
N PRO A 148 5.46 -2.15 -12.70
CA PRO A 148 6.42 -1.18 -12.20
C PRO A 148 5.85 -0.12 -11.24
N LEU A 149 4.53 0.13 -11.27
CA LEU A 149 3.86 1.01 -10.29
C LEU A 149 3.92 0.46 -8.85
N PHE A 150 4.16 -0.85 -8.67
CA PHE A 150 4.35 -1.47 -7.37
C PHE A 150 5.42 -0.73 -6.55
N TYR A 151 6.55 -0.42 -7.17
CA TYR A 151 7.67 0.21 -6.46
C TYR A 151 7.35 1.63 -6.00
N LEU A 152 6.57 2.39 -6.78
CA LEU A 152 6.11 3.73 -6.35
C LEU A 152 5.10 3.64 -5.21
N HIS A 153 4.19 2.66 -5.28
CA HIS A 153 3.22 2.41 -4.21
C HIS A 153 3.92 2.09 -2.89
N TYR A 154 4.87 1.13 -2.90
CA TYR A 154 5.63 0.76 -1.70
C TYR A 154 6.61 1.83 -1.24
N ALA A 155 7.17 2.64 -2.14
CA ALA A 155 7.97 3.80 -1.72
C ALA A 155 7.12 4.82 -0.93
N ASN A 156 5.84 4.99 -1.29
CA ASN A 156 4.95 5.84 -0.51
C ASN A 156 4.47 5.18 0.79
N ILE A 157 4.28 3.86 0.84
CA ILE A 157 4.07 3.10 2.09
C ILE A 157 5.25 3.35 3.05
N ASP A 158 6.47 3.14 2.57
CA ASP A 158 7.69 3.30 3.36
C ASP A 158 7.87 4.74 3.86
N ARG A 159 7.61 5.73 3.00
CA ARG A 159 7.57 7.14 3.40
C ARG A 159 6.59 7.41 4.54
N LEU A 160 5.40 6.81 4.51
CA LEU A 160 4.41 6.99 5.59
C LEU A 160 4.83 6.27 6.87
N TRP A 161 5.46 5.11 6.74
CA TRP A 161 6.03 4.39 7.87
C TRP A 161 7.16 5.18 8.55
N ASP A 162 8.12 5.71 7.79
CA ASP A 162 9.18 6.60 8.31
C ASP A 162 8.58 7.82 9.02
N LYS A 163 7.57 8.46 8.40
CA LYS A 163 6.89 9.61 9.00
C LYS A 163 6.23 9.26 10.35
N TRP A 164 5.58 8.10 10.43
CA TRP A 164 4.98 7.62 11.67
C TRP A 164 6.03 7.32 12.74
N GLN A 165 7.12 6.62 12.38
CA GLN A 165 8.22 6.31 13.29
C GLN A 165 8.84 7.58 13.88
N ARG A 166 9.09 8.61 13.05
CA ARG A 166 9.60 9.91 13.51
C ARG A 166 8.62 10.63 14.44
N GLY A 167 7.33 10.54 14.16
CA GLY A 167 6.29 11.10 15.03
C GLY A 167 6.31 10.51 16.43
N ILE A 168 6.45 9.18 16.54
CA ILE A 168 6.58 8.49 17.82
C ILE A 168 7.86 8.86 18.55
N LEU A 169 9.00 8.94 17.85
CA LEU A 169 10.28 9.31 18.45
C LEU A 169 10.24 10.72 19.06
N LEU A 170 9.55 11.67 18.41
CA LEU A 170 9.31 12.99 18.97
C LEU A 170 8.43 12.92 20.22
N TYR A 171 7.39 12.09 20.21
CA TYR A 171 6.51 11.90 21.37
C TYR A 171 7.28 11.36 22.58
N LEU A 172 8.12 10.33 22.37
CA LEU A 172 8.99 9.76 23.41
C LEU A 172 10.06 10.75 23.90
N GLY A 173 10.60 11.60 23.01
CA GLY A 173 11.54 12.66 23.36
C GLY A 173 10.91 13.85 24.10
N THR A 174 9.59 14.02 24.02
CA THR A 174 8.84 15.06 24.74
C THR A 174 8.26 14.60 26.08
N LEU A 175 8.36 13.30 26.41
CA LEU A 175 8.01 12.84 27.74
C LEU A 175 8.98 13.49 28.74
N PRO A 176 8.48 14.16 29.80
CA PRO A 176 9.37 14.70 30.81
C PRO A 176 10.23 13.57 31.36
N MET A 177 11.54 13.81 31.48
CA MET A 177 12.59 12.91 31.99
C MET A 177 12.23 12.14 33.28
N LYS A 178 11.15 12.54 33.97
CA LYS A 178 10.57 11.84 35.13
C LYS A 178 10.01 10.44 34.80
N TYR A 179 9.64 10.15 33.55
CA TYR A 179 9.11 8.82 33.16
C TYR A 179 10.15 7.89 32.53
N PHE A 180 11.32 8.42 32.15
CA PHE A 180 12.40 7.63 31.53
C PHE A 180 13.00 6.58 32.48
N PHE A 181 12.95 6.82 33.80
CA PHE A 181 13.46 5.88 34.80
C PHE A 181 12.48 4.76 35.19
N SER A 182 11.18 4.92 34.91
CA SER A 182 10.18 3.88 35.27
C SER A 182 10.06 2.78 34.21
N LEU A 183 10.38 3.07 32.94
CA LEU A 183 10.32 2.07 31.86
C LEU A 183 11.55 1.16 31.79
N LEU A 184 12.72 1.60 32.26
CA LEU A 184 13.91 0.73 32.30
C LEU A 184 13.78 -0.40 33.33
N PHE A 185 13.01 -0.21 34.40
CA PHE A 185 12.86 -1.21 35.47
C PHE A 185 11.85 -2.34 35.16
N LEU A 186 10.95 -2.14 34.20
CA LEU A 186 9.97 -3.16 33.80
C LEU A 186 10.47 -4.09 32.69
N ALA A 187 11.57 -3.75 32.01
CA ALA A 187 12.17 -4.56 30.94
C ALA A 187 13.30 -5.49 31.41
N SER A 188 13.82 -5.32 32.62
CA SER A 188 14.78 -6.25 33.23
C SER A 188 14.15 -6.96 34.41
N GLY A 189 13.61 -8.16 34.19
CA GLY A 189 13.32 -9.10 35.26
C GLY A 189 14.51 -9.17 36.22
N GLY A 190 14.22 -9.12 37.51
CA GLY A 190 15.14 -8.74 38.57
C GLY A 190 16.54 -9.36 38.48
N ILE A 191 17.55 -8.49 38.57
CA ILE A 191 18.87 -8.83 39.07
C ILE A 191 19.22 -7.74 40.07
N SER A 192 19.27 -8.11 41.36
CA SER A 192 19.85 -7.32 42.42
C SER A 192 21.35 -7.17 42.13
N GLY A 193 21.81 -5.95 41.88
CA GLY A 193 23.23 -5.64 41.75
C GLY A 193 23.45 -4.15 41.60
N GLU A 194 24.03 -3.53 42.63
CA GLU A 194 24.45 -2.13 42.64
C GLU A 194 25.37 -1.82 41.46
N TRP A 195 24.95 -0.91 40.58
CA TRP A 195 25.86 -0.15 39.72
C TRP A 195 25.35 1.29 39.59
N ALA A 196 25.84 2.16 40.47
CA ALA A 196 25.69 3.60 40.35
C ALA A 196 26.65 4.13 39.27
N PRO A 197 26.19 4.89 38.26
CA PRO A 197 27.10 5.61 37.39
C PRO A 197 27.61 6.86 38.11
N ARG A 198 28.93 6.93 38.30
CA ARG A 198 29.60 8.18 38.67
C ARG A 198 29.48 9.15 37.50
N PHE A 199 28.84 10.28 37.73
CA PHE A 199 29.02 11.45 36.89
C PHE A 199 30.42 12.02 37.13
N ALA A 200 31.22 12.12 36.09
CA ALA A 200 32.40 12.97 36.09
C ALA A 200 32.62 13.59 34.70
N ARG A 201 32.35 14.90 34.66
CA ARG A 201 32.84 15.98 33.78
C ARG A 201 32.80 15.78 32.27
#